data_AF-A0AAU4REX2-F1
#
_entry.id   AF-A0AAU4REX2-F1
#
_cell.length_a   1.000
_cell.length_b   1.000
_cell.length_c   1.000
_cell.angle_alpha   90.00
_cell.angle_beta   90.00
_cell.angle_gamma   90.00
#
_symmetry.space_group_name_H-M   'P 1'
#
loop_
_entity.id
_entity.type
_entity.pdbx_description
1 polymer ?
#
loop_
_entity_poly.entity_id
_entity_poly.type
_entity_poly.pdbx_seq_one_letter_code
_entity_poly.pdbx_strand_id
1 'polypeptide(L)'
;MATVQPSTAKTPSTRTTISGSDEMVHRILDASTDRVTAALPHAVAQAMQTAVPHLYTAERAAEFAEAMITELRKPQTLTPEQSTLVMDEGLGGWRTTRVETDLRDIDDQRTPAENGETPFLAAEVVVSDYRSRAYGRKTEVWVSYGLTTGSVTPAKAREVLAAMRGFASQLEAVVDLADEIAEDDFEGDPEIAAADRAAEDLRIKRITEARG
;
A
#
# COMPACT_ATOMS: atom_id res chain seq x y z
N MET A 1 -46.21 25.10 -36.30
CA MET A 1 -45.14 24.12 -36.62
C MET A 1 -43.81 24.79 -36.30
N ALA A 2 -43.24 24.49 -35.14
CA ALA A 2 -41.91 24.94 -34.75
C ALA A 2 -41.07 23.69 -34.51
N THR A 3 -40.01 23.55 -35.32
CA THR A 3 -39.14 22.38 -35.36
C THR A 3 -38.22 22.38 -34.14
N VAL A 4 -38.35 21.33 -33.32
CA VAL A 4 -37.48 21.05 -32.18
C VAL A 4 -36.14 20.52 -32.70
N GLN A 5 -35.04 21.19 -32.37
CA GLN A 5 -33.69 20.65 -32.54
C GLN A 5 -33.33 19.79 -31.32
N PRO A 6 -32.83 18.54 -31.49
CA PRO A 6 -32.34 17.74 -30.39
C PRO A 6 -30.94 18.20 -29.96
N SER A 7 -30.83 18.62 -28.69
CA SER A 7 -29.57 18.87 -27.99
C SER A 7 -28.82 17.55 -27.82
N THR A 8 -27.61 17.46 -28.38
CA THR A 8 -26.70 16.33 -28.21
C THR A 8 -26.16 16.30 -26.78
N ALA A 9 -26.65 15.33 -25.99
CA ALA A 9 -26.09 15.00 -24.69
C ALA A 9 -24.62 14.58 -24.85
N LYS A 10 -23.71 15.30 -24.20
CA LYS A 10 -22.32 14.89 -24.02
C LYS A 10 -22.26 13.76 -22.99
N THR A 11 -21.92 12.56 -23.45
CA THR A 11 -21.51 11.45 -22.60
C THR A 11 -20.22 11.83 -21.86
N PRO A 12 -20.14 11.71 -20.52
CA PRO A 12 -18.87 11.82 -19.83
C PRO A 12 -18.06 10.55 -20.09
N SER A 13 -16.91 10.71 -20.75
CA SER A 13 -15.95 9.66 -21.00
C SER A 13 -15.21 9.33 -19.69
N THR A 14 -15.65 8.31 -18.97
CA THR A 14 -14.86 7.62 -17.96
C THR A 14 -13.74 6.85 -18.66
N ARG A 15 -12.62 7.53 -18.87
CA ARG A 15 -11.36 6.88 -19.17
C ARG A 15 -10.42 7.23 -18.04
N THR A 16 -10.33 6.32 -17.07
CA THR A 16 -9.31 6.34 -16.02
C THR A 16 -7.96 6.26 -16.74
N THR A 17 -7.34 7.40 -16.99
CA THR A 17 -5.95 7.48 -17.40
C THR A 17 -5.12 7.12 -16.19
N ILE A 18 -4.72 5.85 -16.11
CA ILE A 18 -3.58 5.42 -15.30
C ILE A 18 -2.43 6.34 -15.67
N SER A 19 -1.86 7.02 -14.67
CA SER A 19 -0.77 7.97 -14.87
C SER A 19 0.42 7.26 -15.51
N GLY A 20 1.06 7.86 -16.52
CA GLY A 20 2.24 7.27 -17.18
C GLY A 20 3.42 7.01 -16.21
N SER A 21 3.37 7.60 -15.02
CA SER A 21 4.29 7.31 -13.91
C SER A 21 4.04 5.94 -13.28
N ASP A 22 2.79 5.51 -13.13
CA ASP A 22 2.43 4.23 -12.51
C ASP A 22 2.80 3.06 -13.44
N GLU A 23 2.53 3.21 -14.73
CA GLU A 23 2.91 2.24 -15.77
C GLU A 23 4.44 2.11 -15.93
N MET A 24 5.19 3.16 -15.59
CA MET A 24 6.66 3.14 -15.61
C MET A 24 7.23 2.46 -14.36
N VAL A 25 6.60 2.65 -13.19
CA VAL A 25 6.99 1.98 -11.94
C VAL A 25 6.76 0.48 -12.02
N HIS A 26 5.59 0.03 -12.50
CA HIS A 26 5.32 -1.39 -12.74
C HIS A 26 6.37 -2.01 -13.67
N ARG A 27 6.69 -1.35 -14.79
CA ARG A 27 7.75 -1.82 -15.71
C ARG A 27 9.12 -1.97 -15.07
N ILE A 28 9.48 -1.10 -14.12
CA ILE A 28 10.79 -1.16 -13.44
C ILE A 28 10.85 -2.31 -12.44
N LEU A 29 9.77 -2.51 -11.67
CA LEU A 29 9.66 -3.59 -10.70
C LEU A 29 9.60 -4.96 -11.41
N ASP A 30 8.78 -5.09 -12.44
CA ASP A 30 8.71 -6.29 -13.30
C ASP A 30 10.08 -6.63 -13.88
N ALA A 31 10.78 -5.63 -14.44
CA ALA A 31 12.12 -5.83 -15.00
C ALA A 31 13.17 -6.22 -13.95
N SER A 32 12.96 -5.92 -12.66
CA SER A 32 13.85 -6.35 -11.57
C SER A 32 13.55 -7.80 -11.17
N THR A 33 12.28 -8.14 -11.00
CA THR A 33 11.83 -9.51 -10.69
C THR A 33 12.17 -10.49 -11.81
N ASP A 34 12.05 -10.06 -13.07
CA ASP A 34 12.46 -10.84 -14.24
C ASP A 34 13.97 -11.10 -14.26
N ARG A 35 14.78 -10.10 -13.90
CA ARG A 35 16.24 -10.26 -13.82
C ARG A 35 16.64 -11.25 -12.72
N VAL A 36 15.99 -11.18 -11.57
CA VAL A 36 16.23 -12.13 -10.46
C VAL A 36 15.77 -13.52 -10.85
N THR A 37 14.59 -13.66 -11.44
CA THR A 37 14.04 -14.93 -11.92
C THR A 37 14.95 -15.56 -12.99
N ALA A 38 15.46 -14.77 -13.94
CA ALA A 38 16.36 -15.25 -14.98
C ALA A 38 17.73 -15.68 -14.44
N ALA A 39 18.22 -15.04 -13.38
CA ALA A 39 19.52 -15.35 -12.79
C ALA A 39 19.48 -16.53 -11.80
N LEU A 40 18.30 -16.82 -11.22
CA LEU A 40 18.14 -17.80 -10.14
C LEU A 40 18.62 -19.21 -10.51
N PRO A 41 18.28 -19.78 -11.68
CA PRO A 41 18.70 -21.14 -12.04
C PRO A 41 20.22 -21.32 -12.06
N HIS A 42 20.95 -20.31 -12.56
CA HIS A 42 22.40 -20.35 -12.60
C HIS A 42 23.01 -20.24 -11.19
N ALA A 43 22.50 -19.32 -10.37
CA ALA A 43 22.96 -19.12 -9.01
C ALA A 43 22.74 -20.36 -8.13
N VAL A 44 21.57 -21.00 -8.24
CA VAL A 44 21.23 -22.24 -7.49
C VAL A 44 22.14 -23.38 -7.93
N ALA A 45 22.37 -23.57 -9.24
CA ALA A 45 23.26 -24.60 -9.73
C ALA A 45 24.70 -24.42 -9.19
N GLN A 46 25.23 -23.20 -9.23
CA GLN A 46 26.56 -22.90 -8.70
C GLN A 46 26.64 -23.12 -7.18
N ALA A 47 25.62 -22.70 -6.43
CA ALA A 47 25.55 -22.89 -4.99
C ALA A 47 25.50 -24.38 -4.61
N MET A 48 24.68 -25.18 -5.31
CA MET A 48 24.56 -26.62 -5.05
C MET A 48 25.86 -27.37 -5.39
N GLN A 49 26.52 -27.04 -6.51
CA GLN A 49 27.82 -27.60 -6.86
C GLN A 49 28.88 -27.35 -5.78
N THR A 50 28.83 -26.17 -5.14
CA THR A 50 29.83 -25.76 -4.16
C THR A 50 29.53 -26.31 -2.76
N ALA A 51 28.29 -26.18 -2.29
CA ALA A 51 27.92 -26.45 -0.91
C ALA A 51 27.51 -27.92 -0.67
N VAL A 52 26.88 -28.57 -1.65
CA VAL A 52 26.34 -29.92 -1.53
C VAL A 52 26.63 -30.77 -2.79
N PRO A 53 27.90 -30.93 -3.18
CA PRO A 53 28.28 -31.57 -4.45
C PRO A 53 27.75 -33.01 -4.60
N HIS A 54 27.60 -33.73 -3.48
CA HIS A 54 27.06 -35.10 -3.46
C HIS A 54 25.54 -35.19 -3.73
N LEU A 55 24.81 -34.07 -3.62
CA LEU A 55 23.39 -33.96 -3.94
C LEU A 55 23.13 -33.24 -5.25
N TYR A 56 24.17 -32.72 -5.90
CA TYR A 56 24.03 -31.94 -7.13
C TYR A 56 23.69 -32.84 -8.32
N THR A 57 22.57 -32.52 -8.96
CA THR A 57 22.28 -32.84 -10.36
C THR A 57 21.70 -31.60 -11.03
N ALA A 58 21.85 -31.48 -12.35
CA ALA A 58 21.30 -30.34 -13.09
C ALA A 58 19.77 -30.24 -12.96
N GLU A 59 19.07 -31.39 -13.03
CA GLU A 59 17.61 -31.45 -12.81
C GLU A 59 17.21 -31.00 -11.41
N ARG A 60 17.91 -31.47 -10.36
CA ARG A 60 17.56 -31.10 -8.98
C ARG A 60 17.84 -29.62 -8.69
N ALA A 61 18.88 -29.05 -9.30
CA ALA A 61 19.14 -27.61 -9.22
C ALA A 61 18.06 -26.78 -9.95
N ALA A 62 17.57 -27.27 -11.09
CA ALA A 62 16.46 -26.65 -11.79
C ALA A 62 15.16 -26.74 -10.98
N GLU A 63 14.84 -27.89 -10.38
CA GLU A 63 13.67 -28.06 -9.50
C GLU A 63 13.73 -27.12 -8.28
N PHE A 64 14.90 -27.00 -7.65
CA PHE A 64 15.09 -26.05 -6.55
C PHE A 64 14.92 -24.59 -7.00
N ALA A 65 15.49 -24.23 -8.15
CA ALA A 65 15.35 -22.89 -8.69
C ALA A 65 13.89 -22.57 -9.02
N GLU A 66 13.15 -23.49 -9.66
CA GLU A 66 11.72 -23.32 -9.96
C GLU A 66 10.87 -23.21 -8.70
N ALA A 67 11.17 -23.99 -7.65
CA ALA A 67 10.50 -23.85 -6.36
C ALA A 67 10.75 -22.45 -5.75
N MET A 68 12.00 -21.97 -5.79
CA MET A 68 12.33 -20.62 -5.30
C MET A 68 11.70 -19.51 -6.15
N ILE A 69 11.66 -19.66 -7.47
CA ILE A 69 10.97 -18.73 -8.39
C ILE A 69 9.47 -18.71 -8.08
N THR A 70 8.87 -19.88 -7.83
CA THR A 70 7.46 -20.01 -7.47
C THR A 70 7.18 -19.29 -6.15
N GLU A 71 8.01 -19.48 -5.12
CA GLU A 71 7.86 -18.75 -3.85
C GLU A 71 8.08 -17.25 -4.01
N LEU A 72 9.05 -16.82 -4.81
CA LEU A 72 9.28 -15.39 -5.11
C LEU A 72 8.11 -14.74 -5.84
N ARG A 73 7.33 -15.53 -6.59
CA ARG A 73 6.15 -15.09 -7.34
C ARG A 73 4.85 -15.32 -6.58
N LYS A 74 4.87 -15.95 -5.41
CA LYS A 74 3.64 -16.07 -4.62
C LYS A 74 3.27 -14.67 -4.14
N PRO A 75 2.07 -14.16 -4.49
CA PRO A 75 1.59 -12.95 -3.87
C PRO A 75 1.58 -13.17 -2.36
N GLN A 76 2.21 -12.27 -1.60
CA GLN A 76 2.10 -12.33 -0.16
C GLN A 76 0.63 -12.12 0.18
N THR A 77 0.03 -13.13 0.79
CA THR A 77 -1.39 -13.09 1.14
C THR A 77 -1.52 -12.37 2.47
N LEU A 78 -2.31 -11.30 2.49
CA LEU A 78 -2.69 -10.62 3.73
C LEU A 78 -3.36 -11.62 4.67
N THR A 79 -3.13 -11.48 5.98
CA THR A 79 -3.90 -12.26 6.95
C THR A 79 -5.39 -11.83 6.91
N PRO A 80 -6.31 -12.63 7.48
CA PRO A 80 -7.71 -12.23 7.58
C PRO A 80 -7.91 -10.86 8.24
N GLU A 81 -7.14 -10.55 9.27
CA GLU A 81 -7.21 -9.28 10.00
C GLU A 81 -6.65 -8.11 9.19
N GLN A 82 -5.68 -8.37 8.32
CA GLN A 82 -5.09 -7.38 7.40
C GLN A 82 -5.96 -7.16 6.15
N SER A 83 -6.91 -8.05 5.88
CA SER A 83 -7.88 -7.94 4.79
C SER A 83 -9.30 -7.56 5.23
N THR A 84 -9.57 -7.49 6.53
CA THR A 84 -10.90 -7.15 7.06
C THR A 84 -10.95 -5.70 7.55
N LEU A 85 -11.90 -4.92 7.03
CA LEU A 85 -12.20 -3.58 7.51
C LEU A 85 -12.86 -3.61 8.89
N VAL A 86 -12.32 -2.84 9.82
CA VAL A 86 -12.85 -2.64 11.18
C VAL A 86 -13.14 -1.15 11.37
N MET A 87 -14.29 -0.84 11.97
CA MET A 87 -14.68 0.54 12.27
C MET A 87 -13.69 1.16 13.27
N ASP A 88 -13.17 2.34 12.92
CA ASP A 88 -12.37 3.20 13.78
C ASP A 88 -13.21 4.44 14.13
N GLU A 89 -13.74 4.47 15.35
CA GLU A 89 -14.59 5.56 15.83
C GLU A 89 -13.85 6.90 15.89
N GLY A 90 -12.53 6.88 16.09
CA GLY A 90 -11.71 8.10 16.15
C GLY A 90 -11.51 8.72 14.77
N LEU A 91 -11.41 7.89 13.74
CA LEU A 91 -11.36 8.32 12.34
C LEU A 91 -12.76 8.66 11.80
N GLY A 92 -13.81 8.03 12.33
CA GLY A 92 -15.15 8.09 11.73
C GLY A 92 -15.20 7.35 10.38
N GLY A 93 -14.44 6.27 10.27
CA GLY A 93 -14.31 5.46 9.06
C GLY A 93 -13.84 4.05 9.39
N TRP A 94 -13.34 3.32 8.40
CA TRP A 94 -12.92 1.94 8.55
C TRP A 94 -11.45 1.78 8.21
N ARG A 95 -10.78 0.79 8.79
CA ARG A 95 -9.39 0.47 8.48
C ARG A 95 -9.10 -1.01 8.60
N THR A 96 -8.07 -1.49 7.92
CA THR A 96 -7.54 -2.84 8.15
C THR A 96 -6.50 -2.84 9.27
N THR A 97 -6.13 -4.03 9.75
CA THR A 97 -4.93 -4.17 10.58
C THR A 97 -3.69 -3.86 9.73
N ARG A 98 -2.74 -3.11 10.30
CA ARG A 98 -1.49 -2.77 9.61
C ARG A 98 -0.68 -4.00 9.26
N VAL A 99 -0.09 -3.97 8.08
CA VAL A 99 1.09 -4.78 7.77
C VAL A 99 2.31 -3.99 8.20
N GLU A 100 3.23 -4.63 8.93
CA GLU A 100 4.42 -3.97 9.48
C GLU A 100 5.67 -4.78 9.15
N THR A 101 6.80 -4.09 8.98
CA THR A 101 8.11 -4.75 8.97
C THR A 101 8.50 -5.22 10.37
N ASP A 102 9.15 -6.39 10.46
CA ASP A 102 9.81 -6.84 11.70
C ASP A 102 10.92 -5.87 12.15
N LEU A 103 11.56 -5.22 11.19
CA LEU A 103 12.54 -4.17 11.48
C LEU A 103 11.83 -2.97 12.11
N ARG A 104 12.39 -2.50 13.22
CA ARG A 104 11.92 -1.34 13.98
C ARG A 104 12.72 -0.09 13.64
N ASP A 105 12.30 1.05 14.17
CA ASP A 105 12.87 2.37 13.92
C ASP A 105 14.39 2.39 14.16
N ILE A 106 15.08 3.27 13.44
CA ILE A 106 16.54 3.39 13.42
C ILE A 106 17.03 4.74 13.94
N ASP A 107 16.15 5.57 14.52
CA ASP A 107 16.49 6.91 15.01
C ASP A 107 17.62 6.87 16.06
N ASP A 108 18.73 7.56 15.78
CA ASP A 108 19.87 7.68 16.70
C ASP A 108 19.55 8.55 17.92
N GLN A 109 18.49 9.38 17.86
CA GLN A 109 18.05 10.23 18.96
C GLN A 109 17.13 9.50 19.94
N ARG A 110 16.74 8.25 19.62
CA ARG A 110 15.87 7.42 20.45
C ARG A 110 16.64 6.30 21.11
N THR A 111 16.18 5.91 22.29
CA THR A 111 16.65 4.70 22.96
C THR A 111 16.23 3.45 22.18
N PRO A 112 16.92 2.30 22.38
CA PRO A 112 16.51 1.04 21.75
C PRO A 112 15.07 0.61 22.09
N ALA A 113 14.59 0.98 23.28
CA ALA A 113 13.21 0.69 23.69
C ALA A 113 12.21 1.52 22.88
N GLU A 114 12.44 2.84 22.76
CA GLU A 114 11.59 3.74 21.97
C GLU A 114 11.60 3.36 20.48
N ASN A 115 12.77 2.98 19.95
CA ASN A 115 12.85 2.47 18.58
C ASN A 115 12.05 1.17 18.41
N GLY A 116 12.03 0.30 19.42
CA GLY A 116 11.28 -0.96 19.40
C GLY A 116 9.76 -0.82 19.30
N GLU A 117 9.20 0.36 19.64
CA GLU A 117 7.76 0.61 19.60
C GLU A 117 7.26 0.98 18.20
N THR A 118 8.14 1.45 17.32
CA THR A 118 7.75 1.97 16.00
C THR A 118 8.27 1.05 14.89
N PRO A 119 7.40 0.52 14.00
CA PRO A 119 7.86 -0.22 12.83
C PRO A 119 8.62 0.69 11.87
N PHE A 120 9.63 0.14 11.19
CA PHE A 120 10.38 0.89 10.18
C PHE A 120 9.49 1.27 8.98
N LEU A 121 8.67 0.33 8.52
CA LEU A 121 7.63 0.57 7.51
C LEU A 121 6.34 -0.12 7.95
N ALA A 122 5.21 0.52 7.64
CA ALA A 122 3.89 -0.09 7.78
C ALA A 122 2.92 0.43 6.71
N ALA A 123 1.90 -0.36 6.39
CA ALA A 123 0.82 0.05 5.50
C ALA A 123 -0.51 -0.56 5.93
N GLU A 124 -1.60 0.13 5.61
CA GLU A 124 -2.98 -0.30 5.86
C GLU A 124 -3.93 0.33 4.84
N VAL A 125 -5.11 -0.26 4.67
CA VAL A 125 -6.20 0.35 3.92
C VAL A 125 -7.08 1.13 4.89
N VAL A 126 -7.47 2.34 4.48
CA VAL A 126 -8.36 3.22 5.21
C VAL A 126 -9.52 3.63 4.31
N VAL A 127 -10.75 3.49 4.81
CA VAL A 127 -11.96 3.91 4.12
C VAL A 127 -12.62 5.03 4.92
N SER A 128 -12.64 6.22 4.34
CA SER A 128 -13.37 7.36 4.88
C SER A 128 -14.80 7.35 4.32
N ASP A 129 -15.80 7.11 5.17
CA ASP A 129 -17.23 7.14 4.82
C ASP A 129 -18.05 8.14 5.68
N TYR A 130 -17.35 8.98 6.45
CA TYR A 130 -17.98 9.98 7.30
C TYR A 130 -18.88 10.91 6.48
N ARG A 131 -20.18 10.92 6.82
CA ARG A 131 -21.23 11.69 6.12
C ARG A 131 -21.10 11.52 4.60
N SER A 132 -21.02 10.28 4.14
CA SER A 132 -20.72 9.93 2.74
C SER A 132 -21.61 10.60 1.69
N ARG A 133 -22.87 10.94 2.01
CA ARG A 133 -23.72 11.74 1.10
C ARG A 133 -23.14 13.12 0.79
N ALA A 134 -22.44 13.74 1.74
CA ALA A 134 -21.83 15.06 1.58
C ALA A 134 -20.41 14.95 1.00
N TYR A 135 -19.60 14.03 1.51
CA TYR A 135 -18.15 14.00 1.23
C TYR A 135 -17.69 12.84 0.36
N GLY A 136 -18.61 11.95 -0.01
CA GLY A 136 -18.31 10.75 -0.75
C GLY A 136 -17.79 9.63 0.15
N ARG A 137 -17.44 8.52 -0.47
CA ARG A 137 -16.67 7.44 0.13
C ARG A 137 -15.31 7.41 -0.56
N LYS A 138 -14.24 7.33 0.22
CA LYS A 138 -12.86 7.31 -0.28
C LYS A 138 -12.07 6.21 0.37
N THR A 139 -11.41 5.41 -0.44
CA THR A 139 -10.47 4.38 -0.05
C THR A 139 -9.06 4.91 -0.28
N GLU A 140 -8.20 4.78 0.73
CA GLU A 140 -6.82 5.24 0.72
C GLU A 140 -5.90 4.16 1.27
N VAL A 141 -4.66 4.13 0.80
CA VAL A 141 -3.58 3.37 1.42
C VAL A 141 -2.76 4.31 2.28
N TRP A 142 -2.75 4.08 3.59
CA TRP A 142 -1.91 4.84 4.50
C TRP A 142 -0.58 4.13 4.66
N VAL A 143 0.50 4.77 4.20
CA VAL A 143 1.87 4.25 4.31
C VAL A 143 2.62 5.02 5.39
N SER A 144 3.03 4.31 6.43
CA SER A 144 3.95 4.83 7.45
C SER A 144 5.38 4.52 7.04
N TYR A 145 6.20 5.55 6.89
CA TYR A 145 7.63 5.44 6.66
C TYR A 145 8.38 6.36 7.61
N GLY A 146 9.48 5.85 8.18
CA GLY A 146 10.22 6.49 9.27
C GLY A 146 10.36 8.01 9.14
N LEU A 147 9.99 8.72 10.22
CA LEU A 147 10.14 10.19 10.33
C LEU A 147 11.57 10.61 10.67
N THR A 148 12.50 9.66 10.72
CA THR A 148 13.77 9.75 11.44
C THR A 148 14.92 9.35 10.54
N THR A 149 16.14 9.70 10.95
CA THR A 149 17.38 9.33 10.26
C THR A 149 18.34 8.75 11.28
N GLY A 150 18.95 7.62 10.94
CA GLY A 150 19.84 6.88 11.82
C GLY A 150 21.14 6.45 11.14
N SER A 151 22.19 6.33 11.93
CA SER A 151 23.50 5.90 11.48
C SER A 151 23.57 4.38 11.52
N VAL A 152 23.56 3.74 10.35
CA VAL A 152 23.62 2.28 10.23
C VAL A 152 24.99 1.81 9.72
N THR A 153 25.46 0.69 10.27
CA THR A 153 26.64 -0.01 9.70
C THR A 153 26.29 -0.60 8.33
N PRO A 154 27.27 -0.91 7.46
CA PRO A 154 26.99 -1.57 6.18
C PRO A 154 26.25 -2.91 6.31
N ALA A 155 26.47 -3.66 7.40
CA ALA A 155 25.71 -4.88 7.68
C ALA A 155 24.25 -4.56 7.97
N LYS A 156 24.00 -3.58 8.85
CA LYS A 156 22.64 -3.15 9.19
C LYS A 156 21.91 -2.51 8.01
N ALA A 157 22.62 -1.79 7.13
CA ALA A 157 22.06 -1.27 5.89
C ALA A 157 21.57 -2.38 4.94
N ARG A 158 22.23 -3.55 4.93
CA ARG A 158 21.74 -4.71 4.16
C ARG A 158 20.48 -5.31 4.76
N GLU A 159 20.36 -5.34 6.10
CA GLU A 159 19.13 -5.74 6.77
C GLU A 159 17.97 -4.78 6.46
N VAL A 160 18.22 -3.47 6.51
CA VAL A 160 17.24 -2.43 6.11
C VAL A 160 16.77 -2.67 4.68
N LEU A 161 17.72 -2.84 3.75
CA LEU A 161 17.39 -3.09 2.35
C LEU A 161 16.59 -4.39 2.16
N ALA A 162 16.90 -5.44 2.92
CA ALA A 162 16.13 -6.68 2.89
C ALA A 162 14.71 -6.49 3.42
N ALA A 163 14.54 -5.74 4.52
CA ALA A 163 13.23 -5.41 5.07
C ALA A 163 12.38 -4.58 4.09
N MET A 164 12.97 -3.57 3.44
CA MET A 164 12.27 -2.77 2.41
C MET A 164 11.81 -3.62 1.23
N ARG A 165 12.64 -4.56 0.78
CA ARG A 165 12.29 -5.46 -0.32
C ARG A 165 11.18 -6.44 0.08
N GLY A 166 11.26 -7.00 1.29
CA GLY A 166 10.21 -7.88 1.81
C GLY A 166 8.88 -7.16 1.98
N PHE A 167 8.92 -5.90 2.43
CA PHE A 167 7.74 -5.07 2.59
C PHE A 167 7.11 -4.66 1.25
N ALA A 168 7.88 -4.55 0.16
CA ALA A 168 7.33 -4.16 -1.14
C ALA A 168 6.21 -5.11 -1.61
N SER A 169 6.40 -6.43 -1.46
CA SER A 169 5.36 -7.42 -1.80
C SER A 169 4.15 -7.37 -0.87
N GLN A 170 4.34 -6.96 0.39
CA GLN A 170 3.23 -6.75 1.32
C GLN A 170 2.42 -5.50 0.97
N LEU A 171 3.12 -4.43 0.60
CA LEU A 171 2.49 -3.19 0.16
C LEU A 171 1.70 -3.41 -1.12
N GLU A 172 2.23 -4.19 -2.07
CA GLU A 172 1.51 -4.59 -3.29
C GLU A 172 0.17 -5.27 -2.94
N ALA A 173 0.17 -6.24 -2.03
CA ALA A 173 -1.06 -6.90 -1.59
C ALA A 173 -2.04 -5.95 -0.87
N VAL A 174 -1.55 -4.95 -0.12
CA VAL A 174 -2.40 -3.90 0.48
C VAL A 174 -3.00 -3.00 -0.60
N VAL A 175 -2.24 -2.67 -1.65
CA VAL A 175 -2.71 -1.86 -2.78
C VAL A 175 -3.76 -2.63 -3.58
N ASP A 176 -3.53 -3.90 -3.89
CA ASP A 176 -4.51 -4.74 -4.59
C ASP A 176 -5.84 -4.79 -3.82
N LEU A 177 -5.80 -4.97 -2.50
CA LEU A 177 -6.98 -4.93 -1.65
C LEU A 177 -7.65 -3.55 -1.67
N ALA A 178 -6.87 -2.47 -1.64
CA ALA A 178 -7.42 -1.11 -1.68
C ALA A 178 -8.12 -0.84 -3.01
N ASP A 179 -7.57 -1.31 -4.13
CA ASP A 179 -8.19 -1.19 -5.46
C ASP A 179 -9.53 -1.94 -5.51
N GLU A 180 -9.61 -3.16 -4.97
CA GLU A 180 -10.86 -3.91 -4.86
C GLU A 180 -11.91 -3.15 -4.03
N ILE A 181 -11.50 -2.59 -2.89
CA ILE A 181 -12.39 -1.84 -1.99
C ILE A 181 -12.81 -0.49 -2.60
N ALA A 182 -11.96 0.13 -3.41
CA ALA A 182 -12.20 1.41 -4.06
C ALA A 182 -13.22 1.33 -5.20
N GLU A 183 -13.59 0.14 -5.67
CA GLU A 183 -14.67 -0.02 -6.66
C GLU A 183 -16.01 0.57 -6.18
N ASP A 184 -16.22 0.57 -4.87
CA ASP A 184 -17.40 1.14 -4.20
C ASP A 184 -17.26 2.63 -3.86
N ASP A 185 -16.16 3.29 -4.25
CA ASP A 185 -15.96 4.72 -4.00
C ASP A 185 -16.88 5.58 -4.88
N PHE A 186 -17.29 6.71 -4.31
CA PHE A 186 -18.14 7.68 -5.00
C PHE A 186 -17.91 9.08 -4.45
N GLU A 187 -18.15 10.08 -5.30
CA GLU A 187 -18.11 11.48 -4.89
C GLU A 187 -19.37 11.90 -4.15
N GLY A 188 -19.19 12.75 -3.14
CA GLY A 188 -20.30 13.32 -2.38
C GLY A 188 -21.04 14.43 -3.13
N ASP A 189 -22.20 14.83 -2.60
CA ASP A 189 -22.96 15.94 -3.12
C ASP A 189 -22.38 17.28 -2.61
N PRO A 190 -21.89 18.15 -3.53
CA PRO A 190 -21.26 19.41 -3.15
C PRO A 190 -22.23 20.40 -2.46
N GLU A 191 -23.53 20.33 -2.73
CA GLU A 191 -24.53 21.17 -2.07
C GLU A 191 -24.73 20.73 -0.62
N ILE A 192 -24.77 19.41 -0.38
CA ILE A 192 -24.84 18.85 0.97
C ILE A 192 -23.54 19.17 1.73
N ALA A 193 -22.37 19.05 1.10
CA ALA A 193 -21.09 19.43 1.70
C ALA A 193 -21.02 20.93 2.06
N ALA A 194 -21.59 21.80 1.24
CA ALA A 194 -21.65 23.23 1.53
C ALA A 194 -22.57 23.53 2.74
N ALA A 195 -23.74 22.90 2.78
CA ALA A 195 -24.67 23.04 3.90
C ALA A 195 -24.08 22.51 5.21
N ASP A 196 -23.40 21.37 5.16
CA ASP A 196 -22.75 20.74 6.31
C ASP A 196 -21.63 21.61 6.89
N ARG A 197 -20.74 22.14 6.03
CA ARG A 197 -19.68 23.07 6.44
C ARG A 197 -20.23 24.34 7.07
N ALA A 198 -21.25 24.95 6.46
CA ALA A 198 -21.89 26.14 7.02
C ALA A 198 -22.52 25.87 8.41
N ALA A 199 -23.09 24.69 8.62
CA ALA A 199 -23.63 24.29 9.91
C ALA A 199 -22.53 24.11 10.98
N GLU A 200 -21.39 23.49 10.62
CA GLU A 200 -20.28 23.32 11.55
C GLU A 200 -19.61 24.67 11.88
N ASP A 201 -19.42 25.55 10.91
CA ASP A 201 -18.89 26.91 11.14
C ASP A 201 -19.75 27.70 12.14
N LEU A 202 -21.08 27.61 12.00
CA LEU A 202 -22.02 28.21 12.94
C LEU A 202 -21.96 27.58 14.33
N ARG A 203 -21.61 26.29 14.43
CA ARG A 203 -21.43 25.59 15.71
C ARG A 203 -20.13 26.03 16.38
N ILE A 204 -19.03 26.03 15.66
CA ILE A 204 -17.72 26.48 16.13
C ILE A 204 -17.81 27.93 16.59
N LYS A 205 -18.42 28.81 15.79
CA LYS A 205 -18.62 30.23 16.16
C LYS A 205 -19.37 30.37 17.48
N ARG A 206 -20.50 29.67 17.66
CA ARG A 206 -21.27 29.68 18.93
C ARG A 206 -20.47 29.17 20.13
N ILE A 207 -19.66 28.13 19.95
CA ILE A 207 -18.82 27.58 21.03
C ILE A 207 -17.72 28.58 21.41
N THR A 208 -17.08 29.21 20.42
CA THR A 208 -16.04 30.22 20.64
C THR A 208 -16.60 31.46 21.33
N GLU A 209 -17.75 31.95 20.87
CA GLU A 209 -18.46 33.09 21.48
C GLU A 209 -18.96 32.80 22.91
N ALA A 210 -19.29 31.54 23.24
CA ALA A 210 -19.69 31.16 24.59
C ALA A 210 -18.51 30.95 25.56
N ARG A 211 -17.27 30.91 25.05
CA ARG A 211 -16.04 30.71 25.84
C ARG A 211 -15.22 31.99 26.04
N GLY A 212 -15.52 33.06 25.31
CA GLY A 212 -14.91 34.39 25.47
C GLY A 212 -15.76 35.30 26.34
#